data_AF-A0A557SU36-F1
#
_entry.id   AF-A0A557SU36-F1
#
_cell.length_a   1.000
_cell.length_b   1.000
_cell.length_c   1.000
_cell.angle_alpha   90.00
_cell.angle_beta   90.00
_cell.angle_gamma   90.00
#
_symmetry.space_group_name_H-M   'P 1'
#
loop_
_entity.id
_entity.type
_entity.pdbx_description
1 polymer ?
#
loop_
_entity_poly.entity_id
_entity_poly.type
_entity_poly.pdbx_seq_one_letter_code
_entity_poly.pdbx_strand_id
1 'polypeptide(L)'
;MKLIKSITLFDGTREKRNCYIGFEGDRILYVGEEKPKPDYSCGLIAQDVFVTPAIIDAHSHIGMVRSEEPACEDEANEHSNAILPLINSL
;
A
#
# COMPACT_ATOMS: atom_id res chain seq x y z
N MET A 1 -2.48 17.25 12.94
CA MET A 1 -3.02 15.87 13.13
C MET A 1 -4.27 15.62 12.28
N LYS A 2 -4.34 14.45 11.66
CA LYS A 2 -5.46 13.94 10.87
C LYS A 2 -6.23 12.91 11.69
N LEU A 3 -7.55 12.87 11.56
CA LEU A 3 -8.42 12.00 12.36
C LEU A 3 -9.32 11.14 11.47
N ILE A 4 -9.46 9.86 11.84
CA ILE A 4 -10.42 8.93 11.24
C ILE A 4 -11.35 8.43 12.34
N LYS A 5 -12.65 8.41 12.08
CA LYS A 5 -13.64 7.73 12.93
C LYS A 5 -14.03 6.41 12.27
N SER A 6 -13.68 5.30 12.91
CA SER A 6 -13.95 3.95 12.41
C SER A 6 -15.24 3.37 13.01
N ILE A 7 -16.00 2.59 12.21
CA ILE A 7 -17.01 1.66 12.74
C ILE A 7 -16.30 0.53 13.48
N THR A 8 -15.32 -0.06 12.81
CA THR A 8 -14.48 -1.14 13.33
C THR A 8 -13.03 -0.91 12.95
N LEU A 9 -12.14 -0.99 13.93
CA LEU A 9 -10.70 -1.07 13.78
C LEU A 9 -10.25 -2.48 14.14
N PHE A 10 -9.59 -3.16 13.21
CA PHE A 10 -8.84 -4.38 13.51
C PHE A 10 -7.37 -4.01 13.69
N ASP A 11 -6.79 -4.21 14.88
CA ASP A 11 -5.39 -3.81 15.15
C ASP A 11 -4.36 -4.90 14.78
N GLY A 12 -4.79 -5.95 14.10
CA GLY A 12 -3.98 -7.14 13.80
C GLY A 12 -4.18 -8.28 14.81
N THR A 13 -4.76 -8.00 15.98
CA THR A 13 -5.06 -9.04 17.00
C THR A 13 -6.52 -9.03 17.43
N ARG A 14 -7.12 -7.85 17.59
CA ARG A 14 -8.47 -7.66 18.15
C ARG A 14 -9.27 -6.67 17.31
N GLU A 15 -10.58 -6.85 17.31
CA GLU A 15 -11.51 -5.81 16.87
C GLU A 15 -11.78 -4.80 17.99
N LYS A 16 -11.84 -3.53 17.62
CA LYS A 16 -12.31 -2.42 18.44
C LYS A 16 -13.39 -1.67 17.67
N ARG A 17 -14.47 -1.26 18.34
CA ARG A 17 -15.62 -0.62 17.70
C ARG A 17 -15.68 0.86 18.05
N ASN A 18 -16.15 1.67 17.11
CA ASN A 18 -16.39 3.11 17.30
C ASN A 18 -15.17 3.90 17.80
N CYS A 19 -13.99 3.62 17.25
CA CYS A 19 -12.76 4.29 17.65
C CYS A 19 -12.42 5.52 16.78
N TYR A 20 -11.71 6.45 17.38
CA TYR A 20 -10.99 7.54 16.74
C TYR A 20 -9.51 7.17 16.61
N ILE A 21 -8.98 7.38 15.42
CA ILE A 21 -7.59 7.10 15.06
C ILE A 21 -6.97 8.43 14.61
N GLY A 22 -6.09 8.96 15.44
CA GLY A 22 -5.33 10.19 15.18
C GLY A 22 -3.94 9.85 14.67
N PHE A 23 -3.53 10.45 13.56
CA PHE A 23 -2.21 10.23 12.96
C PHE A 23 -1.63 11.52 12.37
N GLU A 24 -0.31 11.55 12.25
CA GLU A 24 0.43 12.66 11.64
C GLU A 24 1.67 12.13 10.93
N GLY A 25 1.83 12.49 9.66
CA GLY A 25 2.90 11.94 8.82
C GLY A 25 2.83 10.41 8.74
N ASP A 26 3.90 9.77 9.20
CA ASP A 26 4.14 8.32 9.22
C ASP A 26 3.78 7.66 10.57
N ARG A 27 3.23 8.42 11.53
CA ARG A 27 3.00 7.93 12.90
C ARG A 27 1.54 8.02 13.32
N ILE A 28 1.08 6.97 14.00
CA ILE A 28 -0.20 6.96 14.72
C ILE A 28 0.04 7.56 16.10
N LEU A 29 -0.70 8.63 16.43
CA LEU A 29 -0.56 9.39 17.67
C LEU A 29 -1.61 8.98 18.72
N TYR A 30 -2.80 8.55 18.27
CA TYR A 30 -3.92 8.26 19.16
C TYR A 30 -4.82 7.18 18.61
N VAL A 31 -5.25 6.26 19.49
CA VAL A 31 -6.34 5.32 19.23
C VAL A 31 -7.19 5.24 20.49
N GLY A 32 -8.47 5.58 20.40
CA GLY A 32 -9.39 5.51 21.54
C GLY A 32 -10.85 5.77 21.16
N GLU A 33 -11.76 5.50 22.08
CA GLU A 33 -13.21 5.64 21.84
C GLU A 33 -13.68 7.10 21.89
N GLU A 34 -12.95 7.96 22.60
CA GLU A 34 -13.27 9.37 22.74
C GLU A 34 -12.54 10.22 21.71
N LYS A 35 -13.16 11.33 21.31
CA LYS A 35 -12.51 12.29 20.42
C LYS A 35 -11.34 12.95 21.18
N PRO A 36 -10.13 13.00 20.63
CA PRO A 36 -9.00 13.67 21.27
C PRO A 36 -9.32 15.15 21.55
N LYS A 37 -8.87 15.65 22.72
CA LYS A 37 -9.16 16.99 23.24
C LYS A 37 -8.74 18.13 22.28
N PRO A 38 -9.38 19.32 22.39
CA PRO A 38 -9.41 20.36 21.34
C PRO A 38 -8.09 21.10 21.05
N ASP A 39 -6.99 20.83 21.75
CA ASP A 39 -5.69 21.46 21.46
C ASP A 39 -5.12 21.07 20.08
N TYR A 40 -5.67 20.03 19.48
CA TYR A 40 -5.32 19.61 18.13
C TYR A 40 -6.37 20.15 17.17
N SER A 41 -5.96 21.04 16.25
CA SER A 41 -6.70 21.36 15.03
C SER A 41 -6.82 20.10 14.17
N CYS A 42 -7.80 19.26 14.51
CA CYS A 42 -8.00 17.93 13.93
C CYS A 42 -8.86 18.05 12.67
N GLY A 43 -8.26 17.78 11.51
CA GLY A 43 -9.03 17.52 10.29
C GLY A 43 -9.60 16.10 10.33
N LEU A 44 -10.92 15.95 10.44
CA LEU A 44 -11.58 14.66 10.22
C LEU A 44 -11.56 14.34 8.72
N ILE A 45 -10.91 13.24 8.35
CA ILE A 45 -10.71 12.86 6.94
C ILE A 45 -11.73 11.83 6.48
N ALA A 46 -12.05 10.88 7.37
CA ALA A 46 -12.98 9.82 7.09
C ALA A 46 -13.79 9.49 8.34
N GLN A 47 -15.04 9.09 8.11
CA GLN A 47 -15.96 8.67 9.15
C GLN A 47 -16.72 7.43 8.67
N ASP A 48 -17.09 6.58 9.62
CA ASP A 48 -17.92 5.39 9.43
C ASP A 48 -17.26 4.38 8.46
N VAL A 49 -15.95 4.18 8.63
CA VAL A 49 -15.11 3.27 7.82
C VAL A 49 -14.59 2.08 8.64
N PHE A 50 -14.18 1.02 7.93
CA PHE A 50 -13.42 -0.08 8.50
C PHE A 50 -11.92 0.21 8.35
N VAL A 51 -11.15 0.00 9.41
CA VAL A 51 -9.70 0.28 9.41
C VAL A 51 -8.93 -0.97 9.81
N THR A 52 -7.88 -1.27 9.06
CA THR A 52 -6.93 -2.35 9.34
C THR A 52 -5.52 -1.83 9.10
N PRO A 53 -4.47 -2.44 9.69
CA PRO A 53 -3.14 -2.37 9.13
C PRO A 53 -3.18 -2.69 7.63
N ALA A 54 -2.33 -2.02 6.86
CA ALA A 54 -2.16 -2.36 5.46
C ALA A 54 -1.69 -3.81 5.33
N ILE A 55 -2.17 -4.50 4.30
CA ILE A 55 -1.71 -5.84 3.96
C ILE A 55 -0.25 -5.73 3.51
N ILE A 56 0.61 -6.56 4.08
CA ILE A 56 2.01 -6.68 3.69
C ILE A 56 2.12 -7.91 2.79
N ASP A 57 2.46 -7.70 1.52
CA ASP A 57 2.89 -8.77 0.62
C ASP A 57 4.40 -8.97 0.80
N ALA A 58 4.76 -10.01 1.56
CA ALA A 58 6.16 -10.30 1.86
C ALA A 58 6.90 -11.01 0.72
N HIS A 59 6.16 -11.55 -0.25
CA HIS A 59 6.75 -12.31 -1.35
C HIS A 59 5.95 -12.08 -2.62
N SER A 60 6.38 -11.07 -3.36
CA SER A 60 5.87 -10.74 -4.68
C SER A 60 6.98 -10.87 -5.69
N HIS A 61 6.69 -11.49 -6.82
CA HIS A 61 7.62 -11.47 -7.95
C HIS A 61 7.40 -10.17 -8.73
N ILE A 62 8.17 -9.14 -8.39
CA ILE A 62 8.09 -7.83 -9.03
C ILE A 62 8.92 -7.90 -10.32
N GLY A 63 8.24 -7.95 -11.47
CA GLY A 63 8.86 -8.08 -12.80
C GLY A 63 8.59 -9.41 -13.50
N MET A 64 7.37 -9.96 -13.38
CA MET A 64 7.00 -11.20 -14.08
C MET A 64 6.27 -10.96 -15.39
N VAL A 65 6.73 -11.69 -16.40
CA VAL A 65 6.00 -12.68 -17.22
C VAL A 65 4.49 -12.65 -16.99
N ARG A 66 3.68 -12.45 -18.04
CA ARG A 66 2.23 -12.52 -17.88
C ARG A 66 1.85 -13.94 -17.45
N SER A 67 0.98 -14.03 -16.45
CA SER A 67 0.39 -15.32 -16.08
C SER A 67 -0.25 -15.95 -17.31
N GLU A 68 0.08 -17.22 -17.57
CA GLU A 68 -0.38 -18.01 -18.72
C GLU A 68 0.23 -17.65 -20.09
N GLU A 69 1.21 -16.75 -20.18
CA GLU A 69 1.91 -16.60 -21.46
C GLU A 69 2.76 -17.85 -21.76
N PRO A 70 2.84 -18.28 -23.03
CA PRO A 70 3.72 -19.35 -23.42
C PRO A 70 5.15 -19.01 -23.00
N ALA A 71 5.85 -19.96 -22.38
CA ALA A 71 7.23 -19.75 -21.91
C ALA A 71 8.22 -19.29 -23.00
N CYS A 72 7.86 -19.40 -24.29
CA CYS A 72 8.64 -18.89 -25.40
C CYS A 72 8.44 -17.40 -25.71
N GLU A 73 7.44 -16.74 -25.11
CA GLU A 73 7.16 -15.31 -25.25
C GLU A 73 7.56 -14.52 -23.99
N ASP A 74 8.19 -15.18 -23.02
CA ASP A 74 8.69 -14.56 -21.78
C ASP A 74 9.87 -13.62 -22.08
N GLU A 75 9.66 -12.32 -21.87
CA GLU A 75 10.69 -11.28 -22.06
C GLU A 75 11.44 -10.91 -20.76
N ALA A 76 11.14 -11.54 -19.62
CA ALA A 76 11.73 -11.19 -18.33
C ALA A 76 13.25 -11.44 -18.26
N ASN A 77 13.80 -12.24 -19.18
CA ASN A 77 15.24 -12.46 -19.34
C ASN A 77 15.69 -12.35 -20.81
N GLU A 78 15.03 -11.52 -21.61
CA GLU A 78 15.38 -11.34 -23.03
C GLU A 78 16.76 -10.67 -23.17
N HIS A 79 17.65 -11.30 -23.94
CA HIS A 79 18.96 -10.76 -24.27
C HIS A 79 18.92 -10.13 -25.67
N SER A 80 18.60 -8.83 -25.74
CA SER A 80 18.66 -8.10 -27.01
C SER A 80 20.10 -7.98 -27.52
N ASN A 81 20.44 -8.76 -28.53
CA ASN A 81 21.65 -8.55 -29.30
C ASN A 81 21.43 -7.41 -30.30
N ALA A 82 22.40 -6.51 -30.43
CA ALA A 82 22.33 -5.47 -31.45
C ALA A 82 22.27 -6.12 -32.84
N ILE A 83 21.15 -5.92 -33.54
CA ILE A 83 21.09 -6.21 -34.98
C ILE A 83 21.94 -5.12 -35.64
N LEU A 84 23.08 -5.52 -36.21
CA LEU A 84 24.00 -4.64 -36.95
C LEU A 84 23.85 -4.94 -38.46
N PRO A 85 22.78 -4.46 -39.12
CA PRO A 85 22.42 -4.90 -40.47
C PRO A 85 23.43 -4.47 -41.56
N LEU A 86 24.37 -3.56 -41.26
CA LEU A 86 25.38 -3.09 -42.20
C LEU A 86 26.70 -2.76 -41.47
N ILE A 87 27.49 -3.78 -41.15
CA ILE A 87 28.96 -3.61 -40.99
C ILE A 87 29.60 -4.18 -42.25
N ASN A 88 29.58 -3.40 -43.32
CA ASN A 88 30.57 -3.52 -44.38
C ASN A 88 31.13 -2.12 -44.63
N SER A 89 32.36 -1.90 -44.16
CA SER A 89 33.13 -0.65 -44.33
C SER A 89 34.35 -0.91 -45.21
N LEU A 90 34.13 -1.59 -46.34
CA LEU A 90 35.09 -1.72 -47.43
C LEU A 90 34.64 -0.88 -48.63
#